data_AF-A0A8T5E2K2-F1
#
_entry.id   AF-A0A8T5E2K2-F1
#
_cell.length_a   1.000
_cell.length_b   1.000
_cell.length_c   1.000
_cell.angle_alpha   90.00
_cell.angle_beta   90.00
_cell.angle_gamma   90.00
#
_symmetry.space_group_name_H-M   'P 1'
#
loop_
_entity.id
_entity.type
_entity.pdbx_description
1 polymer ?
#
loop_
_entity_poly.entity_id
_entity_poly.type
_entity_poly.pdbx_seq_one_letter_code
_entity_poly.pdbx_strand_id
1 'polypeptide(L)'
;MKVWLPQFLIFIDGLKSNMRTMLAITVLILLTSTVSGCIGENDIDLNLDDEEPTPLRINHIQMKGTHNSYHLAPLIPTIRAYDYSHQPLDTQAEEQGVRQFEIDVWWDARGQLYVYHNQYDLRTTCITFEECLNTLLNWSNNNSEHVPLMIWIEPKEWMEQSTDNTAIVELQNLLDSIEQEIIEFWPRNKTITPDDVRGNSET
;
A
#
# COMPACT_ATOMS: atom_id res chain seq x y z
N MET A 1 -20.08 2.90 -0.71
CA MET A 1 -20.14 2.59 0.73
C MET A 1 -20.99 3.65 1.42
N LYS A 2 -22.24 3.32 1.79
CA LYS A 2 -23.11 4.16 2.62
C LYS A 2 -23.63 3.25 3.73
N VAL A 3 -23.08 3.44 4.93
CA VAL A 3 -23.51 2.72 6.13
C VAL A 3 -24.91 3.22 6.48
N TRP A 4 -25.90 2.34 6.36
CA TRP A 4 -27.25 2.53 6.86
C TRP A 4 -27.27 2.13 8.33
N LEU A 5 -27.62 3.07 9.23
CA LEU A 5 -28.01 2.75 10.60
C LEU A 5 -29.45 2.20 10.60
N PRO A 6 -29.76 1.11 11.34
CA PRO A 6 -31.13 0.67 11.50
C PRO A 6 -31.84 1.58 12.51
N GLN A 7 -32.85 2.28 12.03
CA GLN A 7 -33.73 3.10 12.85
C GLN A 7 -34.70 2.18 13.63
N PHE A 8 -34.38 1.90 14.89
CA PHE A 8 -35.35 1.33 15.84
C PHE A 8 -36.24 2.46 16.39
N LEU A 9 -37.35 2.72 15.69
CA LEU A 9 -38.47 3.48 16.23
C LEU A 9 -39.33 2.53 17.07
N ILE A 10 -39.12 2.53 18.38
CA ILE A 10 -40.09 1.98 19.33
C ILE A 10 -41.17 3.06 19.51
N PHE A 11 -42.34 2.82 18.92
CA PHE A 11 -43.57 3.54 19.25
C PHE A 11 -43.89 3.28 20.72
N ILE A 12 -43.87 4.33 21.55
CA ILE A 12 -44.44 4.31 22.89
C ILE A 12 -45.70 5.18 22.87
N ASP A 13 -46.79 4.62 22.34
CA ASP A 13 -48.11 5.18 22.56
C ASP A 13 -48.58 4.83 23.98
N GLY A 14 -48.99 5.84 24.74
CA GLY A 14 -50.03 5.65 25.75
C GLY A 14 -49.66 5.61 27.24
N LEU A 15 -48.52 6.14 27.70
CA LEU A 15 -48.27 6.32 29.14
C LEU A 15 -48.09 7.79 29.52
N LYS A 16 -49.13 8.39 30.10
CA LYS A 16 -49.04 9.67 30.84
C LYS A 16 -48.21 9.44 32.11
N SER A 17 -46.90 9.61 31.98
CA SER A 17 -45.94 9.52 33.08
C SER A 17 -45.56 10.93 33.55
N ASN A 18 -45.68 11.19 34.86
CA ASN A 18 -45.33 12.48 35.44
C ASN A 18 -43.83 12.76 35.29
N MET A 19 -43.44 14.03 35.12
CA MET A 19 -42.05 14.46 34.88
C MET A 19 -41.05 13.94 35.94
N ARG A 20 -41.50 13.75 37.19
CA ARG A 20 -40.72 13.12 38.26
C ARG A 20 -40.47 11.62 38.04
N THR A 21 -41.45 10.93 37.46
CA THR A 21 -41.38 9.50 37.13
C THR A 21 -40.44 9.27 35.94
N MET A 22 -40.48 10.15 34.92
CA MET A 22 -39.51 10.15 33.82
C MET A 22 -38.09 10.41 34.32
N LEU A 23 -37.87 11.43 35.18
CA LEU A 23 -36.55 11.71 35.74
C LEU A 23 -36.01 10.53 36.57
N ALA A 24 -36.88 9.88 37.36
CA ALA A 24 -36.51 8.72 38.17
C ALA A 24 -36.12 7.52 37.30
N ILE A 25 -36.83 7.27 36.19
CA ILE A 25 -36.50 6.19 35.25
C ILE A 25 -35.18 6.47 34.53
N THR A 26 -34.94 7.71 34.09
CA THR A 26 -33.68 8.08 33.41
C THR A 26 -32.47 8.00 34.36
N VAL A 27 -32.63 8.42 35.62
CA VAL A 27 -31.59 8.29 36.65
C VAL A 27 -31.34 6.82 37.01
N LEU A 28 -32.38 5.98 37.06
CA LEU A 28 -32.25 4.55 37.30
C LEU A 28 -31.49 3.84 36.16
N ILE A 29 -31.78 4.20 34.90
CA ILE A 29 -31.09 3.65 33.73
C ILE A 29 -29.59 4.05 33.74
N LEU A 30 -29.29 5.31 34.06
CA LEU A 30 -27.91 5.82 34.18
C LEU A 30 -27.12 5.21 35.36
N LEU A 31 -27.80 4.83 36.44
CA LEU A 31 -27.19 4.12 37.57
C LEU A 31 -26.95 2.63 37.29
N THR A 32 -27.71 2.03 36.37
CA THR A 32 -27.53 0.61 35.98
C THR A 32 -26.49 0.40 34.87
N SER A 33 -26.05 1.44 34.17
CA SER A 33 -25.07 1.30 33.08
C SER A 33 -23.63 1.06 33.53
N THR A 34 -23.35 0.93 34.83
CA THR A 34 -22.01 0.65 35.35
C THR A 34 -21.79 -0.79 35.82
N VAL A 35 -22.70 -1.74 35.54
CA VAL A 35 -22.52 -3.15 35.99
C VAL A 35 -22.83 -4.18 34.90
N SER A 36 -22.38 -3.92 33.68
CA SER A 36 -22.23 -4.97 32.66
C SER A 36 -20.76 -5.20 32.37
N GLY A 37 -20.06 -5.69 33.39
CA GLY A 37 -18.68 -6.11 33.32
C GLY A 37 -18.23 -6.64 34.68
N CYS A 38 -18.14 -7.97 34.79
CA CYS A 38 -17.58 -8.74 35.90
C CYS A 38 -18.48 -8.94 37.13
N ILE A 39 -19.39 -9.92 37.03
CA ILE A 39 -19.74 -10.80 38.16
C ILE A 39 -19.39 -12.22 37.72
N GLY A 40 -18.33 -12.76 38.31
CA GLY A 40 -17.80 -14.09 38.03
C GLY A 40 -16.62 -14.38 38.94
N GLU A 41 -16.87 -14.48 40.23
CA GLU A 41 -15.91 -15.05 41.19
C GLU A 41 -15.94 -16.56 41.03
N ASN A 42 -15.15 -17.03 40.06
CA ASN A 42 -14.53 -18.34 40.07
C ASN A 42 -13.08 -18.04 39.71
N ASP A 43 -12.14 -18.44 40.56
CA ASP A 43 -10.72 -18.48 40.24
C ASP A 43 -10.52 -19.46 39.06
N ILE A 44 -10.81 -18.98 37.85
CA ILE A 44 -10.29 -19.58 36.65
C ILE A 44 -8.89 -19.01 36.55
N ASP A 45 -7.92 -19.83 36.90
CA ASP A 45 -6.51 -19.65 36.55
C ASP A 45 -6.43 -19.62 35.02
N LEU A 46 -6.79 -18.48 34.45
CA LEU A 46 -6.48 -18.11 33.09
C LEU A 46 -4.98 -17.80 33.11
N ASN A 47 -4.17 -18.86 33.09
CA ASN A 47 -2.92 -18.82 32.34
C ASN A 47 -3.30 -18.55 30.88
N LEU A 48 -3.67 -17.30 30.59
CA LEU A 48 -3.30 -16.69 29.34
C LEU A 48 -1.79 -16.64 29.48
N ASP A 49 -1.13 -17.70 29.01
CA ASP A 49 0.25 -17.57 28.61
C ASP A 49 0.28 -16.28 27.78
N ASP A 50 0.91 -15.24 28.31
CA ASP A 50 1.31 -14.06 27.55
C ASP A 50 2.35 -14.57 26.54
N GLU A 51 1.93 -15.41 25.59
CA GLU A 51 2.73 -15.86 24.48
C GLU A 51 3.10 -14.59 23.75
N GLU A 52 4.38 -14.20 23.83
CA GLU A 52 4.88 -13.09 23.05
C GLU A 52 4.42 -13.31 21.60
N PRO A 53 3.75 -12.32 20.99
CA PRO A 53 3.22 -12.48 19.66
C PRO A 53 4.37 -12.87 18.73
N THR A 54 4.20 -14.00 18.03
CA THR A 54 5.21 -14.50 17.11
C THR A 54 5.65 -13.38 16.17
N PRO A 55 6.96 -13.10 16.02
CA PRO A 55 7.43 -12.01 15.17
C PRO A 55 6.89 -12.15 13.74
N LEU A 56 6.28 -11.07 13.24
CA LEU A 56 5.74 -11.02 11.88
C LEU A 56 6.89 -11.10 10.87
N ARG A 57 6.77 -12.02 9.90
CA ARG A 57 7.76 -12.22 8.82
C ARG A 57 7.23 -11.62 7.53
N ILE A 58 8.13 -11.23 6.63
CA ILE A 58 7.75 -10.64 5.33
C ILE A 58 6.82 -11.54 4.51
N ASN A 59 7.02 -12.85 4.56
CA ASN A 59 6.20 -13.85 3.87
C ASN A 59 4.83 -14.10 4.54
N HIS A 60 4.53 -13.44 5.66
CA HIS A 60 3.21 -13.43 6.29
C HIS A 60 2.38 -12.20 5.91
N ILE A 61 2.96 -11.23 5.19
CA ILE A 61 2.30 -9.97 4.87
C ILE A 61 1.56 -10.09 3.54
N GLN A 62 0.29 -9.70 3.52
CA GLN A 62 -0.46 -9.46 2.29
C GLN A 62 -0.59 -7.96 2.06
N MET A 63 -0.33 -7.53 0.82
CA MET A 63 -0.28 -6.13 0.46
C MET A 63 -1.26 -5.81 -0.67
N LYS A 64 -1.81 -4.61 -0.65
CA LYS A 64 -2.51 -4.04 -1.80
C LYS A 64 -1.48 -3.49 -2.78
N GLY A 65 -1.61 -3.87 -4.05
CA GLY A 65 -0.78 -3.37 -5.13
C GLY A 65 -1.58 -2.64 -6.21
N THR A 66 -0.88 -1.83 -7.00
CA THR A 66 -1.41 -1.11 -8.16
C THR A 66 -0.59 -1.43 -9.40
N HIS A 67 -1.29 -1.67 -10.51
CA HIS A 67 -0.68 -1.95 -11.81
C HIS A 67 -0.40 -0.64 -12.55
N ASN A 68 0.76 -0.51 -13.18
CA ASN A 68 1.28 0.73 -13.79
C ASN A 68 1.11 1.94 -12.85
N SER A 69 1.68 1.89 -11.65
CA SER A 69 1.32 2.80 -10.54
C SER A 69 1.54 4.28 -10.84
N TYR A 70 2.37 4.59 -11.82
CA TYR A 70 2.71 5.94 -12.27
C TYR A 70 1.70 6.53 -13.28
N HIS A 71 0.78 5.72 -13.82
CA HIS A 71 0.02 6.07 -15.03
C HIS A 71 -0.98 7.23 -14.84
N LEU A 72 -1.01 8.12 -15.84
CA LEU A 72 -2.04 9.15 -15.99
C LEU A 72 -2.74 9.00 -17.34
N ALA A 73 -4.06 9.17 -17.37
CA ALA A 73 -4.83 9.08 -18.60
C ALA A 73 -4.30 10.04 -19.68
N PRO A 74 -4.22 9.64 -20.96
CA PRO A 74 -3.81 10.52 -22.04
C PRO A 74 -4.75 11.72 -22.17
N LEU A 75 -4.25 12.84 -22.71
CA LEU A 75 -5.06 14.06 -22.88
C LEU A 75 -6.26 13.84 -23.82
N ILE A 76 -6.10 12.95 -24.79
CA ILE A 76 -7.14 12.54 -25.73
C ILE A 76 -7.15 11.00 -25.74
N PRO A 77 -8.04 10.36 -24.96
CA PRO A 77 -8.08 8.90 -24.88
C PRO A 77 -8.60 8.32 -26.20
N THR A 78 -7.70 7.65 -26.93
CA THR A 78 -8.03 6.87 -28.13
C THR A 78 -8.29 5.41 -27.80
N ILE A 79 -7.71 4.91 -26.69
CA ILE A 79 -7.81 3.54 -26.21
C ILE A 79 -8.47 3.58 -24.83
N ARG A 80 -9.66 2.96 -24.71
CA ARG A 80 -10.42 2.91 -23.45
C ARG A 80 -9.63 2.31 -22.29
N ALA A 81 -8.80 1.30 -22.57
CA ALA A 81 -7.99 0.65 -21.54
C ALA A 81 -6.98 1.61 -20.86
N TYR A 82 -6.61 2.71 -21.52
CA TYR A 82 -5.67 3.71 -21.00
C TYR A 82 -6.42 4.91 -20.38
N ASP A 83 -7.75 4.90 -20.34
CA ASP A 83 -8.56 6.01 -19.82
C ASP A 83 -8.73 5.92 -18.30
N TYR A 84 -7.61 5.95 -17.56
CA TYR A 84 -7.58 5.97 -16.10
C TYR A 84 -6.35 6.72 -15.59
N SER A 85 -6.40 7.22 -14.36
CA SER A 85 -5.24 7.83 -13.72
C SER A 85 -5.10 7.30 -12.30
N HIS A 86 -3.86 7.05 -11.89
CA HIS A 86 -3.55 6.90 -10.47
C HIS A 86 -3.29 8.26 -9.82
N GLN A 87 -3.34 8.26 -8.49
CA GLN A 87 -2.76 9.36 -7.70
C GLN A 87 -1.23 9.26 -7.70
N PRO A 88 -0.49 10.31 -7.33
CA PRO A 88 0.95 10.20 -7.09
C PRO A 88 1.31 9.04 -6.13
N LEU A 89 2.51 8.48 -6.29
CA LEU A 89 2.92 7.24 -5.60
C LEU A 89 2.86 7.36 -4.06
N ASP A 90 3.23 8.51 -3.52
CA ASP A 90 3.14 8.84 -2.09
C ASP A 90 1.69 8.89 -1.60
N THR A 91 0.78 9.44 -2.40
CA THR A 91 -0.66 9.51 -2.09
C THR A 91 -1.30 8.12 -2.13
N GLN A 92 -0.89 7.28 -3.08
CA GLN A 92 -1.29 5.87 -3.10
C GLN A 92 -0.80 5.13 -1.84
N ALA A 93 0.42 5.41 -1.37
CA ALA A 93 0.95 4.83 -0.15
C ALA A 93 0.23 5.34 1.12
N GLU A 94 0.04 6.64 1.22
CA GLU A 94 -0.51 7.33 2.39
C GLU A 94 -2.02 7.10 2.52
N GLU A 95 -2.79 7.47 1.49
CA GLU A 95 -4.25 7.55 1.59
C GLU A 95 -4.93 6.24 1.16
N GLN A 96 -4.28 5.47 0.29
CA GLN A 96 -4.90 4.29 -0.33
C GLN A 96 -4.35 2.96 0.21
N GLY A 97 -3.37 3.01 1.11
CA GLY A 97 -2.75 1.85 1.73
C GLY A 97 -2.01 0.93 0.77
N VAL A 98 -1.55 1.45 -0.37
CA VAL A 98 -0.77 0.68 -1.35
C VAL A 98 0.64 0.43 -0.80
N ARG A 99 1.11 -0.82 -0.92
CA ARG A 99 2.48 -1.21 -0.53
C ARG A 99 3.21 -1.97 -1.64
N GLN A 100 2.53 -2.26 -2.76
CA GLN A 100 3.14 -2.81 -3.96
C GLN A 100 2.92 -1.87 -5.15
N PHE A 101 4.01 -1.44 -5.79
CA PHE A 101 4.00 -0.48 -6.89
C PHE A 101 4.67 -1.08 -8.11
N GLU A 102 4.07 -0.91 -9.28
CA GLU A 102 4.66 -1.28 -10.56
C GLU A 102 5.14 -0.03 -11.31
N ILE A 103 6.38 -0.10 -11.82
CA ILE A 103 7.07 0.97 -12.53
C ILE A 103 7.66 0.40 -13.83
N ASP A 104 7.17 0.90 -14.96
CA ASP A 104 7.67 0.54 -16.29
C ASP A 104 8.84 1.46 -16.60
N VAL A 105 10.01 0.88 -16.83
CA VAL A 105 11.25 1.64 -17.00
C VAL A 105 11.78 1.50 -18.41
N TRP A 106 11.88 2.62 -19.11
CA TRP A 106 12.46 2.73 -20.43
C TRP A 106 13.82 3.40 -20.34
N TRP A 107 14.79 2.93 -21.12
CA TRP A 107 16.06 3.65 -21.27
C TRP A 107 16.08 4.51 -22.53
N ASP A 108 16.86 5.59 -22.48
CA ASP A 108 17.32 6.31 -23.66
C ASP A 108 18.80 6.00 -23.97
N ALA A 109 19.21 6.24 -25.22
CA ALA A 109 20.59 6.02 -25.65
C ALA A 109 21.63 6.94 -24.95
N ARG A 110 21.19 7.88 -24.10
CA ARG A 110 22.04 8.79 -23.33
C ARG A 110 22.18 8.34 -21.87
N GLY A 111 21.54 7.22 -21.49
CA GLY A 111 21.64 6.61 -20.17
C GLY A 111 20.60 7.11 -19.15
N GLN A 112 19.59 7.87 -19.56
CA GLN A 112 18.50 8.27 -18.66
C GLN A 112 17.40 7.20 -18.66
N LEU A 113 16.89 6.87 -17.46
CA LEU A 113 15.71 6.04 -17.27
C LEU A 113 14.44 6.89 -17.14
N TYR A 114 13.45 6.58 -17.96
CA TYR A 114 12.14 7.24 -18.02
C TYR A 114 11.03 6.26 -17.64
N VAL A 115 9.93 6.80 -17.11
CA VAL A 115 8.79 6.02 -16.66
C VAL A 115 7.55 6.40 -17.45
N TYR A 116 7.03 5.45 -18.22
CA TYR A 116 5.77 5.58 -18.95
C TYR A 116 5.30 4.21 -19.47
N HIS A 117 4.07 4.11 -19.94
CA HIS A 117 3.46 2.82 -20.27
C HIS A 117 3.89 2.29 -21.63
N ASN A 118 3.79 3.12 -22.69
CA ASN A 118 4.29 2.78 -24.02
C ASN A 118 4.39 4.03 -24.91
N GLN A 119 4.85 3.88 -26.15
CA GLN A 119 5.10 4.96 -27.11
C GLN A 119 3.88 5.85 -27.42
N TYR A 120 2.66 5.38 -27.14
CA TYR A 120 1.41 6.09 -27.37
C TYR A 120 0.75 6.58 -26.06
N ASP A 121 1.37 6.27 -24.92
CA ASP A 121 0.83 6.47 -23.59
C ASP A 121 1.95 6.88 -22.61
N LEU A 122 2.32 8.16 -22.73
CA LEU A 122 3.53 8.72 -22.14
C LEU A 122 3.31 9.44 -20.81
N ARG A 123 2.06 9.60 -20.37
CA ARG A 123 1.75 10.44 -19.22
C ARG A 123 1.95 9.67 -17.91
N THR A 124 2.68 10.30 -17.01
CA THR A 124 3.12 9.71 -15.75
C THR A 124 3.07 10.73 -14.62
N THR A 125 2.91 10.27 -13.38
CA THR A 125 3.03 11.09 -12.17
C THR A 125 4.48 11.40 -11.78
N CYS A 126 5.46 10.66 -12.31
CA CYS A 126 6.89 10.86 -12.11
C CYS A 126 7.64 10.49 -13.40
N ILE A 127 8.44 11.40 -13.94
CA ILE A 127 8.96 11.32 -15.32
C ILE A 127 10.18 10.40 -15.40
N THR A 128 11.09 10.51 -14.43
CA THR A 128 12.30 9.69 -14.35
C THR A 128 12.15 8.61 -13.30
N PHE A 129 12.95 7.54 -13.44
CA PHE A 129 12.97 6.48 -12.45
C PHE A 129 13.44 7.00 -11.08
N GLU A 130 14.46 7.85 -11.05
CA GLU A 130 14.88 8.65 -9.91
C GLU A 130 13.70 9.37 -9.22
N GLU A 131 12.87 10.09 -9.96
CA GLU A 131 11.75 10.85 -9.39
C GLU A 131 10.74 9.91 -8.70
N CYS A 132 10.44 8.77 -9.33
CA CYS A 132 9.55 7.77 -8.75
C CYS A 132 10.15 7.15 -7.47
N LEU A 133 11.44 6.81 -7.47
CA LEU A 133 12.15 6.31 -6.29
C LEU A 133 12.14 7.35 -5.17
N ASN A 134 12.51 8.59 -5.46
CA ASN A 134 12.53 9.66 -4.47
C ASN A 134 11.15 9.95 -3.87
N THR A 135 10.08 9.85 -4.67
CA THR A 135 8.71 10.01 -4.17
C THR A 135 8.38 8.96 -3.09
N LEU A 136 8.68 7.68 -3.37
CA LEU A 136 8.44 6.59 -2.41
C LEU A 136 9.41 6.63 -1.22
N LEU A 137 10.67 7.00 -1.45
CA LEU A 137 11.68 7.12 -0.39
C LEU A 137 11.32 8.24 0.59
N ASN A 138 10.86 9.40 0.09
CA ASN A 138 10.39 10.50 0.92
C ASN A 138 9.20 10.08 1.78
N TRP A 139 8.23 9.40 1.19
CA TRP A 139 7.11 8.83 1.94
C TRP A 139 7.59 7.82 2.99
N SER A 140 8.54 6.94 2.64
CA SER A 140 9.12 5.96 3.55
C SER A 140 9.84 6.62 4.74
N ASN A 141 10.59 7.69 4.50
CA ASN A 141 11.29 8.43 5.54
C ASN A 141 10.34 9.10 6.54
N ASN A 142 9.17 9.52 6.08
CA ASN A 142 8.13 10.11 6.92
C ASN A 142 7.27 9.07 7.66
N ASN A 143 7.42 7.77 7.33
CA ASN A 143 6.58 6.69 7.83
C ASN A 143 7.42 5.51 8.36
N SER A 144 8.31 5.74 9.33
CA SER A 144 9.32 4.74 9.76
C SER A 144 8.79 3.37 10.20
N GLU A 145 7.51 3.26 10.56
CA GLU A 145 6.87 2.01 11.00
C GLU A 145 6.13 1.27 9.87
N HIS A 146 6.21 1.75 8.62
CA HIS A 146 5.54 1.09 7.51
C HIS A 146 6.11 -0.31 7.23
N VAL A 147 5.26 -1.25 6.82
CA VAL A 147 5.69 -2.53 6.26
C VAL A 147 6.52 -2.32 4.98
N PRO A 148 7.42 -3.24 4.59
CA PRO A 148 8.24 -3.08 3.39
C PRO A 148 7.42 -2.70 2.15
N LEU A 149 7.97 -1.81 1.32
CA LEU A 149 7.41 -1.53 0.00
C LEU A 149 7.94 -2.58 -0.99
N MET A 150 7.05 -3.14 -1.80
CA MET A 150 7.42 -3.98 -2.94
C MET A 150 7.35 -3.14 -4.21
N ILE A 151 8.49 -2.80 -4.80
CA ILE A 151 8.55 -2.04 -6.05
C ILE A 151 8.88 -3.03 -7.18
N TRP A 152 7.90 -3.33 -8.01
CA TRP A 152 8.07 -4.12 -9.22
C TRP A 152 8.53 -3.21 -10.35
N ILE A 153 9.75 -3.43 -10.80
CA ILE A 153 10.31 -2.74 -11.96
C ILE A 153 10.12 -3.63 -13.17
N GLU A 154 9.46 -3.12 -14.21
CA GLU A 154 9.33 -3.78 -15.51
C GLU A 154 10.22 -3.05 -16.52
N PRO A 155 11.42 -3.60 -16.86
CA PRO A 155 12.26 -3.03 -17.90
C PRO A 155 11.54 -3.17 -19.26
N LYS A 156 11.33 -2.04 -19.93
CA LYS A 156 10.72 -1.98 -21.26
C LYS A 156 11.79 -1.74 -22.32
N GLU A 157 11.58 -2.36 -23.47
CA GLU A 157 12.46 -2.22 -24.63
C GLU A 157 11.77 -1.55 -25.81
N TRP A 158 12.56 -0.80 -26.58
CA TRP A 158 12.14 -0.33 -27.88
C TRP A 158 12.36 -1.47 -28.88
N MET A 159 11.28 -2.21 -29.19
CA MET A 159 11.20 -3.26 -30.22
C MET A 159 11.51 -4.69 -29.76
N GLU A 160 10.44 -5.42 -29.45
CA GLU A 160 10.39 -6.88 -29.52
C GLU A 160 10.50 -7.30 -31.01
N GLN A 161 11.65 -7.82 -31.44
CA GLN A 161 11.86 -8.78 -32.57
C GLN A 161 13.29 -8.75 -33.14
N SER A 162 14.29 -9.06 -32.32
CA SER A 162 15.48 -9.70 -32.90
C SER A 162 15.96 -10.83 -31.99
N THR A 163 16.10 -12.03 -32.54
CA THR A 163 16.83 -13.14 -31.90
C THR A 163 18.34 -12.91 -31.99
N ASP A 164 18.76 -11.64 -32.01
CA ASP A 164 20.13 -11.23 -32.27
C ASP A 164 20.84 -10.92 -30.94
N ASN A 165 22.14 -11.15 -30.90
CA ASN A 165 22.95 -10.98 -29.70
C ASN A 165 22.94 -9.52 -29.19
N THR A 166 22.61 -8.56 -30.05
CA THR A 166 22.43 -7.14 -29.75
C THR A 166 21.31 -6.87 -28.75
N ALA A 167 20.16 -7.54 -28.87
CA ALA A 167 19.04 -7.37 -27.93
C ALA A 167 19.42 -7.82 -26.50
N ILE A 168 20.22 -8.89 -26.39
CA ILE A 168 20.72 -9.39 -25.10
C ILE A 168 21.65 -8.38 -24.43
N VAL A 169 22.55 -7.77 -25.20
CA VAL A 169 23.49 -6.76 -24.68
C VAL A 169 22.74 -5.48 -24.26
N GLU A 170 21.75 -5.06 -25.04
CA GLU A 170 20.91 -3.89 -24.69
C GLU A 170 20.10 -4.14 -23.41
N LEU A 171 19.52 -5.32 -23.24
CA LEU A 171 18.82 -5.67 -22.01
C LEU A 171 19.77 -5.72 -20.80
N GLN A 172 20.97 -6.28 -20.94
CA GLN A 172 21.98 -6.27 -19.86
C GLN A 172 22.34 -4.84 -19.46
N ASN A 173 22.62 -3.96 -20.43
CA ASN A 173 22.93 -2.56 -20.15
C ASN A 173 21.77 -1.83 -19.46
N LEU A 174 20.52 -2.13 -19.84
CA LEU A 174 19.33 -1.57 -19.18
C LEU A 174 19.23 -2.04 -17.73
N LEU A 175 19.41 -3.34 -17.47
CA LEU A 175 19.39 -3.89 -16.11
C LEU A 175 20.51 -3.29 -15.24
N ASP A 176 21.72 -3.18 -15.78
CA ASP A 176 22.85 -2.55 -15.09
C ASP A 176 22.55 -1.08 -14.76
N SER A 177 21.94 -0.35 -15.71
CA SER A 177 21.55 1.06 -15.51
C SER A 177 20.49 1.20 -14.40
N ILE A 178 19.50 0.30 -14.38
CA ILE A 178 18.48 0.24 -13.32
C ILE A 178 19.14 -0.02 -11.97
N GLU A 179 20.05 -1.00 -11.88
CA GLU A 179 20.77 -1.32 -10.64
C GLU A 179 21.60 -0.13 -10.15
N GLN A 180 22.32 0.56 -11.02
CA GLN A 180 23.09 1.75 -10.65
C GLN A 180 22.19 2.88 -10.13
N GLU A 181 21.06 3.14 -10.80
CA GLU A 181 20.13 4.20 -10.38
C GLU A 181 19.49 3.86 -9.01
N ILE A 182 19.18 2.58 -8.75
CA ILE A 182 18.73 2.14 -7.41
C ILE A 182 19.82 2.38 -6.37
N ILE A 183 21.08 2.05 -6.65
CA ILE A 183 22.19 2.25 -5.70
C ILE A 183 22.43 3.74 -5.42
N GLU A 184 22.29 4.58 -6.45
CA GLU A 184 22.51 6.03 -6.35
C GLU A 184 21.40 6.71 -5.54
N PHE A 185 20.14 6.35 -5.78
CA PHE A 185 18.98 7.07 -5.22
C PHE A 185 18.25 6.35 -4.08
N TRP A 186 18.49 5.06 -3.85
CA TRP A 186 17.87 4.31 -2.76
C TRP A 186 18.89 3.81 -1.74
N PRO A 187 18.81 4.24 -0.46
CA PRO A 187 19.86 3.97 0.50
C PRO A 187 19.87 2.49 0.91
N ARG A 188 21.06 1.90 1.01
CA ARG A 188 21.26 0.47 1.29
C ARG A 188 20.57 -0.02 2.57
N ASN A 189 20.49 0.82 3.61
CA ASN A 189 19.82 0.51 4.88
C ASN A 189 18.28 0.48 4.77
N LYS A 190 17.71 0.82 3.61
CA LYS A 190 16.29 0.69 3.27
C LYS A 190 16.05 -0.30 2.13
N THR A 191 17.03 -1.12 1.80
CA THR A 191 16.94 -2.15 0.74
C THR A 191 17.02 -3.53 1.38
N ILE A 192 16.17 -4.44 0.92
CA ILE A 192 16.30 -5.87 1.18
C ILE A 192 16.74 -6.53 -0.12
N THR A 193 17.93 -7.11 -0.14
CA THR A 193 18.48 -7.80 -1.32
C THR A 193 18.30 -9.31 -1.24
N PRO A 194 18.44 -10.05 -2.36
CA PRO A 194 18.47 -11.51 -2.32
C PRO A 194 19.55 -12.07 -1.38
N ASP A 195 20.70 -11.41 -1.27
CA ASP A 195 21.77 -11.80 -0.34
C ASP A 195 21.39 -11.59 1.13
N ASP A 196 20.62 -10.54 1.45
CA ASP A 196 20.06 -10.35 2.80
C ASP A 196 19.14 -11.50 3.20
N VAL A 197 18.36 -12.01 2.24
CA VAL A 197 17.43 -13.12 2.46
C VAL A 197 18.17 -14.46 2.52
N ARG A 198 19.17 -14.68 1.66
CA ARG A 198 19.97 -15.91 1.64
C ARG A 198 20.81 -16.07 2.91
N GLY A 199 21.40 -14.97 3.40
CA GLY A 199 22.36 -14.99 4.49
C GLY A 199 23.51 -15.96 4.20
N ASN A 200 23.76 -16.89 5.13
CA ASN A 200 24.81 -17.91 5.01
C ASN A 200 24.31 -19.27 4.49
N SER A 201 23.10 -19.34 3.91
CA SER A 201 22.60 -20.60 3.35
C SER A 201 23.41 -21.05 2.15
N GLU A 202 23.69 -22.35 2.05
CA GLU A 202 24.33 -22.96 0.87
C GLU A 202 23.42 -22.86 -0.37
N THR A 203 24.03 -22.80 -1.56
CA THR A 203 23.38 -22.70 -2.88
C THR A 203 23.23 -24.05 -3.56
#